data_AF-A0A7V8SWH6-F1
#
_entry.id   AF-A0A7V8SWH6-F1
#
_cell.length_a   1.000
_cell.length_b   1.000
_cell.length_c   1.000
_cell.angle_alpha   90.00
_cell.angle_beta   90.00
_cell.angle_gamma   90.00
#
_symmetry.space_group_name_H-M   'P 1'
#
loop_
_entity.id
_entity.type
_entity.pdbx_description
1 polymer ?
#
loop_
_entity_poly.entity_id
_entity_poly.type
_entity_poly.pdbx_seq_one_letter_code
_entity_poly.pdbx_strand_id
1 'polypeptide(L)'
;MGTTCQIAGCKNDSPSALAEQKLCVLHFTLSLETSCAQMRRETALGHAPQDRQREIMRFITDQGERLARVATSGLHLTDDLKARILSTFLTLMNLRENLDRASMRSSLGRSVHPR
;
A
#
# COMPACT_ATOMS: atom_id res chain seq x y z
N MET A 1 -17.59 -12.71 -16.47
CA MET A 1 -16.77 -12.08 -17.53
C MET A 1 -15.94 -11.00 -16.85
N GLY A 2 -14.61 -11.10 -16.86
CA GLY A 2 -13.74 -10.10 -16.24
C GLY A 2 -13.77 -8.80 -17.03
N THR A 3 -13.72 -7.66 -16.36
CA THR A 3 -13.45 -6.38 -17.01
C THR A 3 -11.97 -6.31 -17.33
N THR A 4 -11.58 -5.78 -18.48
CA THR A 4 -10.16 -5.64 -18.83
C THR A 4 -9.48 -4.64 -17.89
N CYS A 5 -8.20 -4.86 -17.62
CA CYS A 5 -7.39 -3.90 -16.88
C CYS A 5 -7.34 -2.56 -17.62
N GLN A 6 -7.57 -1.45 -16.92
CA GLN A 6 -7.67 -0.11 -17.51
C GLN A 6 -6.33 0.48 -17.99
N ILE A 7 -5.19 -0.14 -17.62
CA ILE A 7 -3.87 0.31 -18.09
C ILE A 7 -3.74 0.05 -19.59
N ALA A 8 -3.44 1.11 -20.35
CA ALA A 8 -3.27 1.04 -21.79
C ALA A 8 -2.24 -0.02 -22.19
N GLY A 9 -2.61 -0.89 -23.14
CA GLY A 9 -1.76 -1.98 -23.61
C GLY A 9 -1.74 -3.22 -22.71
N CYS A 10 -2.36 -3.20 -21.53
CA CYS A 10 -2.52 -4.39 -20.71
C CYS A 10 -3.63 -5.29 -21.27
N LYS A 11 -3.33 -6.58 -21.41
CA LYS A 11 -4.28 -7.60 -21.89
C LYS A 11 -4.84 -8.48 -20.77
N ASN A 12 -4.46 -8.22 -19.53
CA ASN A 12 -4.92 -9.01 -18.39
C ASN A 12 -6.28 -8.51 -17.89
N ASP A 13 -7.06 -9.44 -17.34
CA ASP A 13 -8.34 -9.10 -16.73
C ASP A 13 -8.16 -8.54 -15.32
N SER A 14 -9.07 -7.64 -14.96
CA SER A 14 -9.30 -7.18 -13.60
C SER A 14 -10.19 -8.20 -12.88
N PRO A 15 -9.72 -8.84 -11.81
CA PRO A 15 -10.55 -9.73 -11.02
C PRO A 15 -11.68 -8.93 -10.33
N SER A 16 -12.76 -9.63 -9.95
CA SER A 16 -13.88 -9.04 -9.21
C SER A 16 -13.45 -8.38 -7.89
N ALA A 17 -12.45 -8.96 -7.22
CA ALA A 17 -11.83 -8.38 -6.03
C ALA A 17 -11.21 -6.99 -6.26
N LEU A 18 -10.91 -6.62 -7.51
CA LEU A 18 -10.36 -5.34 -7.94
C LEU A 18 -11.30 -4.57 -8.89
N ALA A 19 -12.59 -4.91 -8.92
CA ALA A 19 -13.55 -4.31 -9.84
C ALA A 19 -13.62 -2.78 -9.72
N GLU A 20 -13.53 -2.24 -8.50
CA GLU A 20 -13.48 -0.81 -8.23
C GLU A 20 -12.20 -0.15 -8.78
N GLN A 21 -11.08 -0.85 -8.70
CA GLN A 21 -9.78 -0.35 -9.17
C GLN A 21 -9.63 -0.47 -10.68
N LYS A 22 -10.36 -1.40 -11.31
CA LYS A 22 -10.25 -1.75 -12.74
C LYS A 22 -8.81 -2.10 -13.13
N LEU A 23 -8.08 -2.76 -12.24
CA LEU A 23 -6.68 -3.16 -12.43
C LEU A 23 -6.55 -4.67 -12.34
N CYS A 24 -5.69 -5.26 -13.18
CA CYS A 24 -5.21 -6.61 -12.94
C CYS A 24 -4.30 -6.64 -11.70
N VAL A 25 -4.10 -7.83 -11.13
CA VAL A 25 -3.30 -8.04 -9.90
C VAL A 25 -1.90 -7.43 -10.00
N LEU A 26 -1.25 -7.57 -11.16
CA LEU A 26 0.09 -7.00 -11.40
C LEU A 26 0.08 -5.47 -11.32
N HIS A 27 -0.82 -4.80 -12.03
CA HIS A 27 -0.86 -3.33 -12.02
C HIS A 27 -1.36 -2.77 -10.70
N PHE A 28 -2.25 -3.48 -10.01
CA PHE A 28 -2.67 -3.12 -8.66
C PHE A 28 -1.49 -3.14 -7.69
N THR A 29 -0.72 -4.25 -7.65
CA THR A 29 0.45 -4.37 -6.76
C THR A 29 1.54 -3.34 -7.09
N LEU A 30 1.83 -3.09 -8.38
CA LEU A 30 2.76 -2.04 -8.80
C LEU A 30 2.33 -0.63 -8.35
N SER A 31 1.05 -0.31 -8.55
CA SER A 31 0.49 0.98 -8.12
C SER A 31 0.58 1.16 -6.61
N LEU A 32 0.31 0.08 -5.87
CA LEU A 32 0.37 0.06 -4.41
C LEU A 32 1.80 0.24 -3.91
N GLU A 33 2.77 -0.49 -4.47
CA GLU A 33 4.20 -0.38 -4.15
C GLU A 33 4.73 1.04 -4.42
N THR A 34 4.33 1.63 -5.55
CA THR A 34 4.68 3.02 -5.91
C THR A 34 4.15 4.02 -4.89
N SER A 35 2.89 3.87 -4.50
CA SER A 35 2.25 4.73 -3.49
C SER A 35 2.96 4.60 -2.13
N CYS A 36 3.27 3.38 -1.70
CA CYS A 36 4.03 3.12 -0.48
C CYS A 36 5.43 3.74 -0.52
N ALA A 37 6.12 3.67 -1.66
CA ALA A 37 7.43 4.29 -1.82
C ALA A 37 7.35 5.83 -1.71
N GLN A 38 6.30 6.44 -2.26
CA GLN A 38 6.06 7.87 -2.10
C GLN A 38 5.80 8.25 -0.64
N MET A 39 4.85 7.60 0.04
CA MET A 39 4.53 7.90 1.43
C MET A 39 5.72 7.64 2.36
N ARG A 40 6.53 6.60 2.12
CA ARG A 40 7.76 6.35 2.87
C ARG A 40 8.78 7.48 2.73
N ARG A 41 8.86 8.11 1.55
CA ARG A 41 9.71 9.30 1.35
C ARG A 41 9.16 10.50 2.10
N GLU A 42 7.84 10.73 2.03
CA GLU A 42 7.15 11.80 2.77
C GLU A 42 7.42 11.70 4.28
N THR A 43 7.26 10.52 4.87
CA THR A 43 7.50 10.26 6.30
C THR A 43 8.97 10.33 6.69
N ALA A 44 9.89 9.86 5.82
CA ALA A 44 11.33 9.93 6.08
C ALA A 44 11.85 11.37 6.14
N LEU A 45 11.32 12.25 5.27
CA LEU A 45 11.66 13.68 5.21
C LEU A 45 10.97 14.52 6.29
N GLY A 46 10.12 13.92 7.12
CA GLY A 46 9.35 14.65 8.15
C GLY A 46 8.15 15.42 7.60
N HIS A 47 7.77 15.20 6.34
CA HIS A 47 6.62 15.84 5.68
C HIS A 47 5.29 15.12 5.97
N ALA A 48 5.13 14.61 7.18
CA ALA A 48 3.94 13.87 7.60
C ALA A 48 3.45 14.37 8.97
N PRO A 49 2.70 15.50 9.02
CA PRO A 49 2.03 15.93 10.24
C PRO A 49 0.99 14.91 10.70
N GLN A 50 0.50 15.00 11.94
CA GLN A 50 -0.37 13.98 12.55
C GLN A 50 -1.59 13.61 11.67
N ASP A 51 -2.22 14.57 11.01
CA ASP A 51 -3.36 14.32 10.13
C ASP A 51 -2.95 13.45 8.93
N ARG A 52 -1.81 13.76 8.31
CA ARG A 52 -1.23 12.96 7.24
C ARG A 52 -0.81 11.58 7.72
N GLN A 53 -0.30 11.44 8.94
CA GLN A 53 0.00 10.13 9.52
C GLN A 53 -1.27 9.27 9.66
N ARG A 54 -2.40 9.87 10.08
CA ARG A 54 -3.69 9.16 10.14
C ARG A 54 -4.17 8.73 8.74
N GLU A 55 -4.01 9.57 7.74
CA GLU A 55 -4.31 9.21 6.34
C GLU A 55 -3.46 8.04 5.84
N ILE A 56 -2.15 8.05 6.13
CA ILE A 56 -1.25 6.95 5.76
C ILE A 56 -1.66 5.65 6.48
N MET A 57 -2.00 5.72 7.76
CA MET A 57 -2.50 4.54 8.49
C MET A 57 -3.78 4.00 7.89
N ARG A 58 -4.75 4.86 7.57
CA ARG A 58 -5.98 4.44 6.89
C ARG A 58 -5.67 3.81 5.53
N PHE A 59 -4.77 4.40 4.75
CA PHE A 59 -4.33 3.84 3.47
C PHE A 59 -3.75 2.42 3.66
N ILE A 60 -2.87 2.22 4.65
CA ILE A 60 -2.27 0.91 4.93
C ILE A 60 -3.36 -0.13 5.23
N THR A 61 -4.32 0.22 6.08
CA THR A 61 -5.43 -0.67 6.44
C THR A 61 -6.30 -0.99 5.22
N ASP A 62 -6.78 0.02 4.51
CA ASP A 62 -7.69 -0.14 3.36
C ASP A 62 -7.03 -0.97 2.25
N GLN A 63 -5.75 -0.72 1.95
CA GLN A 63 -5.01 -1.45 0.92
C GLN A 63 -4.60 -2.84 1.37
N GLY A 64 -4.26 -3.02 2.65
CA GLY A 64 -3.98 -4.34 3.22
C GLY A 64 -5.19 -5.26 3.14
N GLU A 65 -6.37 -4.74 3.46
CA GLU A 65 -7.63 -5.49 3.32
C GLU A 65 -7.90 -5.87 1.86
N ARG A 66 -7.75 -4.93 0.93
CA ARG A 66 -7.95 -5.21 -0.51
C ARG A 66 -6.96 -6.25 -1.03
N LEU A 67 -5.69 -6.15 -0.67
CA LEU A 67 -4.67 -7.12 -1.05
C LEU A 67 -4.98 -8.51 -0.47
N ALA A 68 -5.47 -8.58 0.77
CA ALA A 68 -5.92 -9.83 1.38
C ALA A 68 -7.10 -10.44 0.63
N ARG A 69 -8.11 -9.64 0.27
CA ARG A 69 -9.25 -10.08 -0.54
C ARG A 69 -8.78 -10.65 -1.89
N VAL A 70 -7.82 -10.00 -2.56
CA VAL A 70 -7.25 -10.54 -3.81
C VAL A 70 -6.58 -11.89 -3.55
N ALA A 71 -5.75 -11.99 -2.52
CA ALA A 71 -5.01 -13.20 -2.17
C ALA A 71 -5.92 -14.39 -1.79
N THR A 72 -7.10 -14.12 -1.24
CA THR A 72 -8.02 -15.15 -0.72
C THR A 72 -9.32 -15.31 -1.52
N SER A 73 -9.48 -14.59 -2.62
CA SER A 73 -10.68 -14.59 -3.47
C SER A 73 -10.93 -15.88 -4.28
N GLY A 74 -10.10 -16.92 -4.09
CA GLY A 74 -10.18 -18.15 -4.88
C GLY A 74 -9.68 -18.01 -6.32
N LEU A 75 -9.03 -16.90 -6.66
CA LEU A 75 -8.37 -16.71 -7.96
C LEU A 75 -7.22 -17.72 -8.12
N HIS A 76 -7.14 -18.32 -9.30
CA HIS A 76 -5.96 -19.10 -9.69
C HIS A 76 -4.80 -18.14 -9.98
N LEU A 77 -3.98 -17.89 -8.96
CA LEU A 77 -2.78 -17.09 -9.06
C LEU A 77 -1.60 -17.96 -9.48
N THR A 78 -0.81 -17.48 -10.45
CA THR A 78 0.50 -18.05 -10.74
C THR A 78 1.44 -17.84 -9.56
N ASP A 79 2.50 -18.64 -9.45
CA ASP A 79 3.45 -18.52 -8.34
C ASP A 79 4.16 -17.16 -8.32
N ASP A 80 4.45 -16.58 -9.49
CA ASP A 80 4.96 -15.21 -9.61
C ASP A 80 4.01 -14.17 -9.01
N LEU A 81 2.70 -14.32 -9.24
CA LEU A 81 1.70 -13.42 -8.66
C LEU A 81 1.55 -13.61 -7.15
N LYS A 82 1.66 -14.85 -6.65
CA LYS A 82 1.67 -15.12 -5.19
C LYS A 82 2.89 -14.46 -4.54
N ALA A 83 4.08 -14.67 -5.11
CA ALA A 83 5.31 -14.05 -4.63
C ALA A 83 5.21 -12.52 -4.64
N ARG A 84 4.61 -11.95 -5.68
CA ARG A 84 4.36 -10.52 -5.78
C ARG A 84 3.43 -10.01 -4.67
N ILE A 85 2.28 -10.65 -4.46
CA ILE A 85 1.34 -10.28 -3.39
C ILE A 85 2.02 -10.31 -2.02
N LEU A 86 2.81 -11.35 -1.73
CA LEU A 86 3.57 -11.45 -0.48
C LEU A 86 4.58 -10.30 -0.34
N SER A 87 5.29 -9.96 -1.42
CA SER A 87 6.20 -8.81 -1.44
C SER A 87 5.48 -7.47 -1.21
N THR A 88 4.29 -7.31 -1.78
CA THR A 88 3.46 -6.13 -1.57
C THR A 88 2.94 -6.03 -0.13
N PHE A 89 2.60 -7.14 0.52
CA PHE A 89 2.29 -7.16 1.97
C PHE A 89 3.48 -6.71 2.81
N LEU A 90 4.68 -7.22 2.52
CA LEU A 90 5.92 -6.77 3.19
C LEU A 90 6.14 -5.27 2.99
N THR A 91 5.83 -4.74 1.80
CA THR A 91 5.92 -3.30 1.52
C THR A 91 4.97 -2.47 2.38
N LEU A 92 3.73 -2.93 2.59
CA LEU A 92 2.77 -2.28 3.50
C LEU A 92 3.22 -2.31 4.96
N MET A 93 3.72 -3.46 5.43
CA MET A 93 4.26 -3.60 6.78
C MET A 93 5.45 -2.67 7.01
N ASN A 94 6.38 -2.60 6.05
CA ASN A 94 7.51 -1.70 6.09
C ASN A 94 7.09 -0.22 6.13
N LEU A 95 6.03 0.16 5.41
CA LEU A 95 5.50 1.53 5.47
C LEU A 95 4.93 1.84 6.87
N ARG A 96 4.18 0.90 7.46
CA ARG A 96 3.64 1.05 8.82
C ARG A 96 4.75 1.27 9.84
N GLU A 97 5.75 0.38 9.85
CA GLU A 97 6.87 0.53 10.77
C GLU A 97 7.64 1.84 10.55
N ASN A 98 7.79 2.27 9.30
CA ASN A 98 8.43 3.53 8.98
C ASN A 98 7.64 4.72 9.55
N LEU A 99 6.31 4.68 9.45
CA LEU A 99 5.43 5.69 10.04
C LEU A 99 5.54 5.71 11.57
N ASP A 100 5.52 4.55 12.22
CA ASP A 100 5.67 4.43 13.67
C ASP A 100 7.00 5.03 14.14
N ARG A 101 8.10 4.71 13.44
CA ARG A 101 9.42 5.32 13.68
C ARG A 101 9.43 6.84 13.45
N ALA A 102 8.70 7.34 12.46
CA ALA A 102 8.58 8.78 12.23
C ALA A 102 7.81 9.48 13.36
N SER A 103 6.70 8.89 13.83
CA SER A 103 5.89 9.41 14.93
C SER A 103 6.68 9.49 16.24
N MET A 104 7.47 8.46 16.57
CA MET A 104 8.36 8.48 17.75
C MET A 104 9.41 9.60 17.72
N ARG A 105 9.95 9.92 16.54
CA ARG A 105 10.89 11.05 16.39
C ARG A 105 10.19 12.40 16.64
N SER A 106 8.96 12.55 16.15
CA SER A 106 8.15 13.75 16.35
C SER A 106 7.73 13.97 17.80
N SER A 107 7.53 12.90 18.59
CA SER A 107 7.22 13.02 20.02
C SER A 107 8.44 13.37 20.86
N LEU A 108 9.60 12.77 20.58
CA LEU A 108 10.87 13.08 21.27
C LEU A 108 11.33 14.53 21.04
N GLY A 109 11.16 15.07 19.83
CA GLY A 109 11.47 16.46 19.51
C GLY A 109 10.61 17.49 20.26
N ARG A 110 9.51 17.07 20.89
CA ARG A 110 8.61 17.94 21.67
C ARG A 110 8.99 18.05 23.15
N SER A 111 9.87 17.17 23.65
CA SER A 111 10.29 17.14 25.06
C SER A 111 11.53 18.00 25.38
N VAL A 112 12.20 18.59 24.39
CA VAL A 112 13.39 19.44 24.59
C VAL A 112 13.03 20.92 24.43
N HIS A 113 12.18 21.43 25.33
CA HIS A 113 12.08 22.86 25.60
C HIS A 113 11.56 23.14 27.02
N PRO A 114 12.40 23.04 28.06
CA PRO A 114 12.23 23.87 29.24
C PRO A 114 12.80 25.28 28.93
N ARG A 115 12.02 26.29 29.30
CA ARG A 115 12.36 27.72 29.23
C ARG A 115 13.66 28.06 29.94
#